data_AF-A0A0K0DK28-F1
#
_entry.id   AF-A0A0K0DK28-F1
#
_cell.length_a   1.000
_cell.length_b   1.000
_cell.length_c   1.000
_cell.angle_alpha   90.00
_cell.angle_beta   90.00
_cell.angle_gamma   90.00
#
_symmetry.space_group_name_H-M   'P 1'
#
loop_
_entity.id
_entity.type
_entity.pdbx_description
1 polymer ?
#
loop_
_entity_poly.entity_id
_entity_poly.type
_entity_poly.pdbx_seq_one_letter_code
_entity_poly.pdbx_strand_id
1 'polypeptide(L)'
;MRDQIDGEKQIIQNPGEKQRMEMERFTIEKHEVYAIDILFSTGKGKAKDMDTRTTVFKRNEDIQYSLRLKAARALMKECKDRFGVMPFTLRAFEDEVKAKMGVVEPEKHGLLRPYQVYYEAAGEVVAQFKATVLIMPNGLLKIAGLPLDMNLIDTDAKLKDPELIATLNSQLKKKKKKSAKKDVPGITDAVPVAEPLAAK
;
A
#
# COMPACT_ATOMS: atom_id res chain seq x y z
N MET A 1 -14.06 8.09 -2.41
CA MET A 1 -13.74 7.99 -0.98
C MET A 1 -12.47 8.80 -0.74
N ARG A 2 -12.52 9.84 0.10
CA ARG A 2 -11.36 10.69 0.45
C ARG A 2 -11.11 10.47 1.94
N ASP A 3 -9.83 10.44 2.34
CA ASP A 3 -9.39 10.28 3.74
C ASP A 3 -9.67 8.91 4.38
N GLN A 4 -9.91 7.86 3.58
CA GLN A 4 -10.08 6.50 4.07
C GLN A 4 -8.97 5.59 3.54
N ILE A 5 -8.19 5.01 4.46
CA ILE A 5 -7.08 4.09 4.14
C ILE A 5 -7.50 2.61 4.07
N ASP A 6 -8.59 2.25 4.74
CA ASP A 6 -9.12 0.88 4.79
C ASP A 6 -10.46 0.86 4.06
N GLY A 7 -10.45 0.44 2.79
CA GLY A 7 -11.66 0.27 1.99
C GLY A 7 -12.37 -1.07 2.28
N GLU A 8 -13.57 -1.21 1.75
CA GLU A 8 -14.36 -2.45 1.82
C GLU A 8 -13.74 -3.58 0.97
N LYS A 9 -13.24 -3.23 -0.23
CA LYS A 9 -12.53 -4.16 -1.12
C LYS A 9 -11.13 -4.45 -0.58
N GLN A 10 -10.91 -5.66 -0.05
CA GLN A 10 -9.65 -6.07 0.57
C GLN A 10 -9.13 -7.40 -0.01
N ILE A 11 -7.84 -7.45 -0.33
CA ILE A 11 -7.16 -8.66 -0.79
C ILE A 11 -6.48 -9.31 0.41
N ILE A 12 -6.84 -10.56 0.74
CA ILE A 12 -6.18 -11.34 1.80
C ILE A 12 -5.27 -12.40 1.21
N GLN A 13 -4.04 -12.46 1.73
CA GLN A 13 -3.07 -13.51 1.45
C GLN A 13 -3.27 -14.68 2.42
N ASN A 14 -3.25 -15.91 1.90
CA ASN A 14 -3.35 -17.15 2.68
C ASN A 14 -4.51 -17.16 3.71
N PRO A 15 -5.77 -16.86 3.32
CA PRO A 15 -6.87 -16.78 4.28
C PRO A 15 -7.21 -18.17 4.85
N GLY A 16 -7.50 -18.22 6.14
CA GLY A 16 -8.08 -19.40 6.80
C GLY A 16 -9.53 -19.63 6.36
N GLU A 17 -10.12 -20.77 6.73
CA GLU A 17 -11.47 -21.15 6.30
C GLU A 17 -12.54 -20.10 6.66
N LYS A 18 -12.52 -19.60 7.89
CA LYS A 18 -13.48 -18.57 8.35
C LYS A 18 -13.37 -17.27 7.55
N GLN A 19 -12.15 -16.77 7.36
CA GLN A 19 -11.90 -15.55 6.59
C GLN A 19 -12.35 -15.70 5.13
N ARG A 20 -12.19 -16.89 4.53
CA ARG A 20 -12.68 -17.16 3.16
C ARG A 20 -14.20 -17.10 3.04
N MET A 21 -14.94 -17.43 4.10
CA MET A 21 -16.41 -17.39 4.10
C MET A 21 -16.94 -15.99 4.36
N GLU A 22 -16.27 -15.21 5.21
CA GLU A 22 -16.66 -13.84 5.56
C GLU A 22 -16.32 -12.83 4.46
N MET A 23 -15.34 -13.13 3.60
CA MET A 23 -14.93 -12.24 2.53
C MET A 23 -15.77 -12.37 1.27
N GLU A 24 -16.30 -11.24 0.82
CA GLU A 24 -16.98 -11.14 -0.45
C GLU A 24 -15.98 -11.09 -1.62
N ARG A 25 -16.30 -11.82 -2.69
CA ARG A 25 -15.53 -11.74 -3.94
C ARG A 25 -15.91 -10.47 -4.68
N PHE A 26 -14.92 -9.65 -5.00
CA PHE A 26 -15.12 -8.45 -5.79
C PHE A 26 -14.27 -8.47 -7.05
N THR A 27 -14.65 -7.64 -8.02
CA THR A 27 -13.84 -7.36 -9.19
C THR A 27 -13.16 -6.01 -9.01
N ILE A 28 -11.88 -5.96 -9.40
CA ILE A 28 -11.08 -4.75 -9.39
C ILE A 28 -11.51 -3.87 -10.56
N GLU A 29 -11.80 -2.59 -10.28
CA GLU A 29 -12.34 -1.65 -11.26
C GLU A 29 -11.33 -0.55 -11.63
N LYS A 30 -11.61 0.13 -12.75
CA LYS A 30 -10.79 1.26 -13.20
C LYS A 30 -10.99 2.46 -12.28
N HIS A 31 -9.92 3.22 -12.09
CA HIS A 31 -9.82 4.38 -11.19
C HIS A 31 -9.87 4.05 -9.70
N GLU A 32 -9.73 2.77 -9.33
CA GLU A 32 -9.50 2.37 -7.95
C GLU A 32 -8.02 2.51 -7.55
N VAL A 33 -7.79 2.63 -6.25
CA VAL A 33 -6.47 2.77 -5.64
C VAL A 33 -6.33 1.72 -4.56
N TYR A 34 -5.24 0.95 -4.60
CA TYR A 34 -4.95 -0.08 -3.60
C TYR A 34 -3.56 0.12 -3.00
N ALA A 35 -3.47 -0.06 -1.68
CA ALA A 35 -2.21 -0.31 -1.00
C ALA A 35 -1.98 -1.83 -1.01
N ILE A 36 -1.01 -2.28 -1.79
CA ILE A 36 -0.58 -3.68 -1.84
C ILE A 36 0.48 -3.85 -0.76
N ASP A 37 0.17 -4.67 0.25
CA ASP A 37 1.06 -5.02 1.35
C ASP A 37 1.34 -6.52 1.29
N ILE A 38 2.59 -6.90 1.05
CA ILE A 38 3.00 -8.30 0.89
C ILE A 38 4.00 -8.62 1.99
N LEU A 39 3.72 -9.67 2.75
CA LEU A 39 4.58 -10.16 3.81
C LEU A 39 4.97 -11.60 3.51
N PHE A 40 6.27 -11.87 3.56
CA PHE A 40 6.83 -13.21 3.42
C PHE A 40 7.55 -13.60 4.69
N SER A 41 7.33 -14.83 5.15
CA SER A 41 8.01 -15.42 6.30
C SER A 41 8.88 -16.58 5.84
N THR A 42 10.08 -16.73 6.41
CA THR A 42 10.91 -17.94 6.26
C THR A 42 10.33 -19.14 7.01
N GLY A 43 9.46 -18.88 7.99
CA GLY A 43 8.83 -19.88 8.85
C GLY A 43 7.48 -20.39 8.35
N LYS A 44 6.51 -20.52 9.26
CA LYS A 44 5.18 -21.09 8.98
C LYS A 44 4.18 -20.06 8.45
N GLY A 45 4.53 -18.77 8.50
CA GLY A 45 3.65 -17.68 8.12
C GLY A 45 2.44 -17.55 9.06
N LYS A 46 2.60 -17.95 10.32
CA LYS A 46 1.56 -17.91 11.35
C LYS A 46 1.97 -16.94 12.45
N ALA A 47 1.69 -15.68 12.19
CA ALA A 47 2.02 -14.60 13.08
C ALA A 47 1.30 -14.76 14.43
N LYS A 48 2.00 -14.45 15.52
CA LYS A 48 1.50 -14.54 16.89
C LYS A 48 1.60 -13.18 17.57
N ASP A 49 0.63 -12.93 18.42
CA ASP A 49 0.70 -11.81 19.35
C ASP A 49 1.65 -12.17 20.51
N MET A 50 2.38 -11.18 21.01
CA MET A 50 3.28 -11.30 22.15
C MET A 50 2.99 -10.16 23.14
N ASP A 51 3.71 -10.09 24.26
CA ASP A 51 3.48 -9.07 25.29
C ASP A 51 4.00 -7.67 24.91
N THR A 52 4.14 -7.38 23.61
CA THR A 52 4.60 -6.07 23.15
C THR A 52 3.43 -5.11 23.08
N ARG A 53 3.56 -4.02 23.82
CA ARG A 53 2.51 -2.99 23.88
C ARG A 53 2.25 -2.37 22.51
N THR A 54 0.98 -2.38 22.10
CA THR A 54 0.52 -1.66 20.91
C THR A 54 0.61 -0.14 21.13
N THR A 55 1.25 0.56 20.19
CA THR A 55 1.45 2.02 20.25
C THR A 55 0.87 2.76 19.05
N VAL A 56 0.36 2.03 18.05
CA VAL A 56 -0.20 2.59 16.82
C VAL A 56 -1.70 2.30 16.79
N PHE A 57 -2.49 3.35 16.57
CA PHE A 57 -3.94 3.30 16.60
C PHE A 57 -4.51 4.11 15.45
N LYS A 58 -5.71 3.75 14.98
CA LYS A 58 -6.52 4.54 14.06
C LYS A 58 -7.87 4.83 14.67
N ARG A 59 -8.37 6.05 14.51
CA ARG A 59 -9.72 6.40 14.94
C ARG A 59 -10.77 5.69 14.09
N ASN A 60 -11.75 5.10 14.75
CA ASN A 60 -12.96 4.58 14.13
C ASN A 60 -14.08 5.61 14.30
N GLU A 61 -14.62 6.12 13.18
CA GLU A 61 -15.69 7.11 13.21
C GLU A 61 -17.09 6.49 13.27
N ASP A 62 -17.21 5.21 12.93
CA ASP A 62 -18.48 4.49 12.89
C ASP A 62 -19.02 4.21 14.30
N ILE A 63 -18.15 4.24 15.30
CA ILE A 63 -18.49 3.96 16.69
C ILE A 63 -18.53 5.27 17.49
N GLN A 64 -19.71 5.57 18.02
CA GLN A 64 -19.90 6.70 18.94
C GLN A 64 -20.05 6.20 20.38
N TYR A 65 -19.19 6.71 21.26
CA TYR A 65 -19.23 6.38 22.69
C TYR A 65 -18.84 7.60 23.53
N SER A 66 -19.58 7.83 24.61
CA SER A 66 -19.32 8.90 25.56
C SER A 66 -18.27 8.46 26.58
N LEU A 67 -17.02 8.82 26.33
CA LEU A 67 -15.89 8.53 27.21
C LEU A 67 -16.06 9.15 28.60
N ARG A 68 -15.76 8.38 29.64
CA ARG A 68 -15.86 8.78 31.05
C ARG A 68 -14.57 9.40 31.57
N LEU A 69 -13.41 8.88 31.16
CA LEU A 69 -12.12 9.37 31.65
C LEU A 69 -11.77 10.72 31.01
N LYS A 70 -11.33 11.67 31.85
CA LYS A 70 -10.86 12.99 31.39
C LYS A 70 -9.66 12.86 30.44
N ALA A 71 -8.74 11.94 30.74
CA ALA A 71 -7.57 11.65 29.91
C ALA A 71 -7.98 11.12 28.52
N ALA A 72 -8.96 10.20 28.46
CA ALA A 72 -9.45 9.65 27.19
C ALA A 72 -10.12 10.72 26.33
N ARG A 73 -10.96 11.59 26.92
CA ARG A 73 -11.56 12.72 26.20
C ARG A 73 -10.52 13.71 25.66
N ALA A 74 -9.50 14.03 26.46
CA ALA A 74 -8.42 14.91 26.04
C ALA A 74 -7.63 14.31 24.88
N LEU A 75 -7.26 13.03 24.98
CA LEU A 75 -6.55 12.30 23.92
C LEU A 75 -7.37 12.27 22.62
N MET A 76 -8.66 11.90 22.68
CA MET A 76 -9.49 11.83 21.47
C MET A 76 -9.71 13.19 20.80
N LYS A 77 -9.79 14.28 21.59
CA LYS A 77 -9.84 15.64 21.05
C LYS A 77 -8.56 15.95 20.27
N GLU A 78 -7.41 15.72 20.89
CA GLU A 78 -6.11 15.95 20.25
C GLU A 78 -5.91 15.04 19.01
N CYS A 79 -6.34 13.78 19.08
CA CYS A 79 -6.32 12.87 17.93
C CYS A 79 -7.10 13.44 16.74
N LYS A 80 -8.32 13.92 17.00
CA LYS A 80 -9.19 14.49 15.97
C LYS A 80 -8.57 15.74 15.36
N ASP A 81 -8.01 16.62 16.19
CA ASP A 81 -7.45 17.91 15.77
C ASP A 81 -6.14 17.72 14.97
N ARG A 82 -5.29 16.75 15.34
CA ARG A 82 -3.94 16.55 14.74
C ARG A 82 -3.87 15.49 13.65
N PHE A 83 -4.56 14.35 13.82
CA PHE A 83 -4.41 13.17 12.95
C PHE A 83 -5.68 12.84 12.16
N GLY A 84 -6.83 13.38 12.58
CA GLY A 84 -8.11 13.15 11.93
C GLY A 84 -8.52 11.67 11.99
N VAL A 85 -8.53 11.01 10.83
CA VAL A 85 -8.88 9.58 10.65
C VAL A 85 -7.68 8.70 10.29
N MET A 86 -6.49 9.32 10.19
CA MET A 86 -5.27 8.60 9.86
C MET A 86 -4.71 7.87 11.09
N PRO A 87 -3.96 6.78 10.89
CA PRO A 87 -3.24 6.13 11.98
C PRO A 87 -2.23 7.08 12.62
N PHE A 88 -2.06 6.94 13.93
CA PHE A 88 -1.13 7.74 14.73
C PHE A 88 -0.38 6.87 15.74
N THR A 89 0.75 7.37 16.22
CA THR A 89 1.54 6.74 17.29
C THR A 89 1.38 7.48 18.60
N LEU A 90 1.34 6.76 19.72
CA LEU A 90 1.31 7.36 21.07
C LEU A 90 2.54 8.25 21.36
N ARG A 91 3.66 8.04 20.67
CA ARG A 91 4.87 8.89 20.81
C ARG A 91 4.68 10.29 20.21
N ALA A 92 3.67 10.51 19.37
CA ALA A 92 3.45 11.81 18.76
C ALA A 92 2.81 12.82 19.74
N PHE A 93 2.31 12.36 20.89
CA PHE A 93 1.77 13.22 21.95
C PHE A 93 2.90 13.77 22.81
N GLU A 94 2.74 15.01 23.30
CA GLU A 94 3.74 15.65 24.17
C GLU A 94 3.93 14.88 25.48
N ASP A 95 2.84 14.34 26.04
CA ASP A 95 2.85 13.56 27.27
C ASP A 95 2.48 12.10 26.98
N GLU A 96 3.50 11.28 26.78
CA GLU A 96 3.36 9.85 26.47
C GLU A 96 2.68 9.07 27.61
N VAL A 97 2.87 9.49 28.87
CA VAL A 97 2.27 8.83 30.04
C VAL A 97 0.76 9.04 30.04
N LYS A 98 0.31 10.29 29.84
CA LYS A 98 -1.11 10.58 29.69
C LYS A 98 -1.72 9.89 28.47
N ALA A 99 -0.99 9.82 27.35
CA ALA A 99 -1.47 9.12 26.16
C ALA A 99 -1.65 7.62 26.41
N LYS A 100 -0.69 6.98 27.07
CA LYS A 100 -0.75 5.56 27.49
C LYS A 100 -1.92 5.26 28.42
N MET A 101 -2.30 6.19 29.30
CA MET A 101 -3.49 6.03 30.16
C MET A 101 -4.79 6.33 29.41
N GLY A 102 -4.78 7.33 28.54
CA GLY A 102 -5.97 7.80 27.82
C GLY A 102 -6.44 6.88 26.70
N VAL A 103 -5.56 6.02 26.16
CA VAL A 103 -5.88 5.12 25.04
C VAL A 103 -6.73 3.91 25.43
N VAL A 104 -6.67 3.48 26.70
CA VAL A 104 -7.25 2.20 27.17
C VAL A 104 -8.78 2.17 27.02
N GLU A 105 -9.46 3.24 27.41
CA GLU A 105 -10.93 3.31 27.33
C GLU A 105 -11.44 3.41 25.87
N PRO A 106 -10.93 4.32 25.02
CA PRO A 106 -11.32 4.39 23.61
C PRO A 106 -11.04 3.11 22.83
N GLU A 107 -9.92 2.42 23.10
CA GLU A 107 -9.60 1.13 22.51
C GLU A 107 -10.64 0.07 22.92
N LYS A 108 -10.91 -0.05 24.22
CA LYS A 108 -11.87 -1.02 24.77
C LYS A 108 -13.29 -0.84 24.20
N HIS A 109 -13.68 0.41 23.93
CA HIS A 109 -14.99 0.73 23.36
C HIS A 109 -14.99 0.83 21.83
N GLY A 110 -13.89 0.49 21.16
CA GLY A 110 -13.82 0.41 19.70
C GLY A 110 -13.67 1.75 18.96
N LEU A 111 -13.53 2.87 19.67
CA LEU A 111 -13.26 4.19 19.06
C LEU A 111 -11.85 4.28 18.48
N LEU A 112 -10.93 3.48 19.00
CA LEU A 112 -9.58 3.33 18.47
C LEU A 112 -9.36 1.89 18.06
N ARG A 113 -9.00 1.68 16.78
CA ARG A 113 -8.56 0.39 16.25
C ARG A 113 -7.05 0.25 16.47
N PRO A 114 -6.60 -0.74 17.28
CA PRO A 114 -5.18 -0.98 17.50
C PRO A 114 -4.53 -1.69 16.30
N TYR A 115 -3.28 -1.35 16.01
CA TYR A 115 -2.40 -2.04 15.07
C TYR A 115 -1.39 -2.86 15.87
N GLN A 116 -1.75 -4.11 16.16
CA GLN A 116 -0.93 -4.98 17.02
C GLN A 116 0.41 -5.28 16.38
N VAL A 117 1.42 -5.48 17.23
CA VAL A 117 2.73 -5.94 16.79
C VAL A 117 2.71 -7.46 16.77
N TYR A 118 2.81 -8.03 15.57
CA TYR A 118 2.86 -9.47 15.40
C TYR A 118 4.29 -9.96 15.22
N TYR A 119 4.54 -11.17 15.69
CA TYR A 119 5.83 -11.84 15.65
C TYR A 119 5.73 -13.18 14.93
N GLU A 120 6.83 -13.59 14.30
CA GLU A 120 7.02 -14.97 13.88
C GLU A 120 7.82 -15.75 14.94
N ALA A 121 8.00 -17.06 14.74
CA ALA A 121 8.85 -17.87 15.62
C ALA A 121 10.27 -17.29 15.74
N ALA A 122 10.87 -17.48 16.91
CA ALA A 122 12.22 -17.00 17.18
C ALA A 122 13.22 -17.61 16.17
N GLY A 123 14.05 -16.76 15.57
CA GLY A 123 15.03 -17.13 14.55
C GLY A 123 14.52 -16.99 13.11
N GLU A 124 13.22 -16.80 12.89
CA GLU A 124 12.65 -16.56 11.57
C GLU A 124 12.71 -15.09 11.17
N VAL A 125 12.70 -14.84 9.86
CA VAL A 125 12.73 -13.50 9.27
C VAL A 125 11.47 -13.25 8.48
N VAL A 126 10.94 -12.02 8.60
CA VAL A 126 9.79 -11.55 7.82
C VAL A 126 10.23 -10.41 6.92
N ALA A 127 10.00 -10.55 5.61
CA ALA A 127 10.20 -9.50 4.62
C ALA A 127 8.86 -8.84 4.27
N GLN A 128 8.79 -7.52 4.32
CA GLN A 128 7.58 -6.76 4.00
C GLN A 128 7.83 -5.80 2.83
N PHE A 129 6.94 -5.84 1.84
CA PHE A 129 6.93 -4.90 0.72
C PHE A 129 5.56 -4.24 0.60
N LYS A 130 5.54 -2.91 0.67
CA LYS A 130 4.32 -2.11 0.55
C LYS A 130 4.43 -1.15 -0.62
N ALA A 131 3.40 -1.12 -1.45
CA ALA A 131 3.31 -0.21 -2.59
C ALA A 131 1.88 0.27 -2.80
N THR A 132 1.72 1.53 -3.21
CA THR A 132 0.40 2.07 -3.58
C THR A 132 0.29 2.09 -5.10
N VAL A 133 -0.78 1.50 -5.63
CA VAL A 133 -1.03 1.32 -7.06
C VAL A 133 -2.37 1.91 -7.46
N LEU A 134 -2.36 2.67 -8.56
CA LEU A 134 -3.56 3.19 -9.22
C LEU A 134 -3.91 2.27 -10.39
N ILE A 135 -5.18 1.89 -10.50
CA ILE A 135 -5.68 1.14 -11.64
C ILE A 135 -6.20 2.14 -12.67
N MET A 136 -5.39 2.43 -13.67
CA MET A 136 -5.74 3.35 -14.75
C MET A 136 -6.28 2.56 -15.95
N PRO A 137 -7.03 3.21 -16.88
CA PRO A 137 -7.47 2.54 -18.11
C PRO A 137 -6.32 1.98 -18.97
N ASN A 138 -5.11 2.55 -18.83
CA ASN A 138 -3.89 2.12 -19.52
C ASN A 138 -3.10 1.03 -18.77
N GLY A 139 -3.53 0.61 -17.58
CA GLY A 139 -2.88 -0.41 -16.75
C GLY A 139 -2.61 0.07 -15.32
N LEU A 140 -1.72 -0.64 -14.63
CA LEU A 140 -1.36 -0.37 -13.25
C LEU A 140 -0.25 0.69 -13.17
N LEU A 141 -0.45 1.70 -12.33
CA LEU A 141 0.52 2.74 -12.04
C LEU A 141 0.93 2.66 -10.56
N LYS A 142 2.12 2.12 -10.29
CA LYS A 142 2.76 2.20 -8.98
C LYS A 142 3.19 3.66 -8.73
N ILE A 143 2.66 4.28 -7.68
CA ILE A 143 2.97 5.66 -7.30
C ILE A 143 3.88 5.76 -6.07
N ALA A 144 3.84 4.74 -5.20
CA ALA A 144 4.61 4.71 -3.97
C ALA A 144 5.11 3.28 -3.70
N GLY A 145 6.18 3.18 -2.93
CA GLY A 145 6.79 1.92 -2.50
C GLY A 145 8.31 2.01 -2.59
N LEU A 146 8.99 1.23 -1.76
CA LEU A 146 10.44 1.24 -1.71
C LEU A 146 11.04 0.62 -2.99
N PRO A 147 12.18 1.16 -3.50
CA PRO A 147 12.94 0.48 -4.53
C PRO A 147 13.56 -0.79 -3.94
N LEU A 148 13.56 -1.86 -4.74
CA LEU A 148 14.25 -3.10 -4.41
C LEU A 148 15.49 -3.18 -5.28
N ASP A 149 16.67 -3.18 -4.66
CA ASP A 149 17.92 -3.38 -5.36
C ASP A 149 18.18 -4.89 -5.50
N MET A 150 18.03 -5.40 -6.72
CA MET A 150 18.23 -6.80 -7.01
C MET A 150 19.70 -7.22 -6.88
N ASN A 151 20.66 -6.29 -6.91
CA ASN A 151 22.08 -6.61 -6.75
C ASN A 151 22.45 -7.02 -5.32
N LEU A 152 21.60 -6.66 -4.34
CA LEU A 152 21.80 -7.02 -2.94
C LEU A 152 21.20 -8.39 -2.59
N ILE A 153 20.52 -9.04 -3.55
CA ILE A 153 19.82 -10.30 -3.34
C ILE A 153 20.54 -11.39 -4.13
N ASP A 154 21.27 -12.24 -3.41
CA ASP A 154 21.82 -13.47 -3.95
C ASP A 154 20.89 -14.64 -3.59
N THR A 155 20.51 -15.46 -4.58
CA THR A 155 19.56 -16.56 -4.38
C THR A 155 19.79 -17.70 -5.36
N ASP A 156 19.87 -18.91 -4.81
CA ASP A 156 19.92 -20.16 -5.57
C ASP A 156 18.52 -20.64 -6.01
N ALA A 157 17.47 -20.09 -5.40
CA ALA A 157 16.10 -20.51 -5.65
C ALA A 157 15.59 -19.95 -6.99
N LYS A 158 15.20 -20.86 -7.90
CA LYS A 158 14.61 -20.52 -9.20
C LYS A 158 13.16 -20.93 -9.28
N LEU A 159 12.34 -20.06 -9.86
CA LEU A 159 10.96 -20.39 -10.22
C LEU A 159 10.98 -21.44 -11.34
N LYS A 160 10.17 -22.49 -11.20
CA LYS A 160 10.08 -23.60 -12.18
C LYS A 160 8.79 -23.54 -13.01
N ASP A 161 7.77 -22.85 -12.51
CA ASP A 161 6.46 -22.78 -13.15
C ASP A 161 6.49 -21.78 -14.33
N PRO A 162 6.34 -22.26 -15.58
CA PRO A 162 6.40 -21.41 -16.76
C PRO A 162 5.26 -20.37 -16.81
N GLU A 163 4.07 -20.68 -16.29
CA GLU A 163 2.93 -19.75 -16.31
C GLU A 163 3.13 -18.57 -15.35
N LEU A 164 3.67 -18.86 -14.17
CA LEU A 164 4.04 -17.84 -13.20
C LEU A 164 5.15 -16.92 -13.74
N ILE A 165 6.17 -17.50 -14.37
CA ILE A 165 7.27 -16.74 -14.98
C ILE A 165 6.74 -15.84 -16.10
N ALA A 166 5.83 -16.34 -16.95
CA ALA A 166 5.20 -15.54 -17.99
C ALA A 166 4.40 -14.36 -17.41
N THR A 167 3.70 -14.58 -16.29
CA THR A 167 2.92 -13.54 -15.59
C THR A 167 3.81 -12.48 -14.96
N LEU A 168 4.91 -12.87 -14.31
CA LEU A 168 5.86 -11.95 -13.69
C LEU A 168 6.59 -11.06 -14.72
N ASN A 169 6.85 -11.60 -15.91
CA ASN A 169 7.45 -10.84 -17.01
C ASN A 169 6.43 -9.99 -17.78
N SER A 170 5.14 -10.11 -17.46
CA SER A 170 4.10 -9.31 -18.11
C SER A 170 4.20 -7.83 -17.69
N GLN A 171 3.80 -6.94 -18.61
CA GLN A 171 3.91 -5.51 -18.36
C GLN A 171 2.73 -4.99 -17.55
N LEU A 172 3.02 -4.23 -16.48
CA LEU A 172 2.01 -3.57 -15.65
C LEU A 172 1.19 -2.53 -16.42
N LYS A 173 1.77 -1.91 -17.46
CA LYS A 173 1.09 -0.98 -18.37
C LYS A 173 0.92 -1.63 -19.72
N LYS A 174 -0.26 -1.48 -20.33
CA LYS A 174 -0.47 -1.91 -21.72
C LYS A 174 0.39 -1.05 -22.64
N LYS A 175 1.27 -1.67 -23.44
CA LYS A 175 1.92 -0.96 -24.57
C LYS A 175 0.82 -0.36 -25.44
N LYS A 176 0.86 0.96 -25.66
CA LYS A 176 0.13 1.56 -26.77
C LYS A 176 0.62 0.85 -28.03
N LYS A 177 -0.27 0.14 -28.75
CA LYS A 177 -0.02 -0.16 -30.16
C LYS A 177 0.22 1.19 -30.82
N LYS A 178 1.45 1.47 -31.27
CA LYS A 178 1.67 2.52 -32.27
C LYS A 178 0.79 2.12 -33.44
N SER A 179 -0.27 2.88 -33.72
CA SER A 179 -0.93 2.79 -35.01
C SER A 179 0.15 2.95 -36.07
N ALA A 180 0.25 1.98 -36.98
CA ALA A 180 1.10 2.09 -38.15
C ALA A 180 0.80 3.46 -38.80
N LYS A 181 1.83 4.29 -38.98
CA LYS A 181 1.75 5.42 -39.89
C LYS A 181 1.32 4.82 -41.23
N LYS A 182 0.15 5.19 -41.72
CA LYS A 182 -0.25 4.93 -43.11
C LYS A 182 0.81 5.56 -43.99
N ASP A 183 1.46 4.75 -44.81
CA ASP A 183 2.21 5.18 -45.97
C ASP A 183 1.30 6.04 -46.85
N VAL A 184 1.79 7.23 -47.22
CA VAL A 184 1.29 7.99 -48.37
C VAL A 184 2.45 8.04 -49.36
N PRO A 185 2.26 7.61 -50.62
CA PRO A 185 3.33 7.46 -51.59
C PRO A 185 3.83 8.83 -52.07
N GLY A 186 5.09 8.85 -52.51
CA GLY A 186 5.94 10.03 -52.61
C GLY A 186 5.64 11.00 -53.75
N ILE A 187 6.31 12.14 -53.67
CA ILE A 187 6.78 12.92 -54.82
C ILE A 187 8.22 13.33 -54.51
N THR A 188 9.10 12.94 -55.43
CA THR A 188 10.50 13.31 -55.56
C THR A 188 10.63 14.78 -55.90
N ASP A 189 11.66 15.45 -55.36
CA ASP A 189 12.76 16.01 -56.16
C ASP A 189 13.47 17.19 -55.49
N ALA A 190 14.80 17.07 -55.51
CA ALA A 190 15.80 18.10 -55.66
C ALA A 190 15.88 19.28 -54.66
N VAL A 191 16.91 19.17 -53.82
CA VAL A 191 17.65 20.26 -53.18
C VAL A 191 18.22 21.21 -54.24
N PRO A 192 18.24 22.55 -54.01
CA PRO A 192 19.33 23.38 -54.48
C PRO A 192 20.19 23.85 -53.30
N VAL A 193 21.48 23.60 -53.46
CA VAL A 193 22.59 24.05 -52.63
C VAL A 193 22.70 25.57 -52.75
N ALA A 194 22.74 26.30 -51.63
CA ALA A 194 23.08 27.72 -51.62
C ALA A 194 24.58 27.87 -51.28
N GLU A 195 25.36 28.39 -52.23
CA GLU A 195 26.69 28.94 -52.00
C GLU A 195 26.61 30.32 -51.29
N PRO A 196 27.68 30.73 -50.58
CA PRO A 196 27.65 31.84 -49.64
C PRO A 196 27.90 33.19 -50.33
N LEU A 197 27.28 34.27 -49.86
CA LEU A 197 27.69 35.63 -50.23
C LEU A 197 28.17 36.41 -49.01
N ALA A 198 29.40 36.90 -49.15
CA ALA A 198 30.12 37.73 -48.21
C ALA A 198 29.61 39.18 -48.17
N ALA A 199 29.89 39.79 -47.02
CA ALA A 199 29.92 41.21 -46.67
C ALA A 199 29.77 42.25 -47.80
N LYS A 200 28.87 43.21 -47.56
CA LYS A 200 29.20 44.64 -47.38
C LYS A 200 28.19 45.29 -46.45
#